data_AF-A0A2I0X0F7-F1
#
_entry.id   AF-A0A2I0X0F7-F1
#
_cell.length_a   1.000
_cell.length_b   1.000
_cell.length_c   1.000
_cell.angle_alpha   90.00
_cell.angle_beta   90.00
_cell.angle_gamma   90.00
#
_symmetry.space_group_name_H-M   'P 1'
#
loop_
_entity.id
_entity.type
_entity.pdbx_description
1 polymer ?
#
loop_
_entity_poly.entity_id
_entity_poly.type
_entity_poly.pdbx_seq_one_letter_code
_entity_poly.pdbx_strand_id
1 'polypeptide(L)'
;MEIQKWGIYVPVFESLKGCLFELKRLSITAPNVIRLYCNSVYINWKNRNEGAHGKNAKSISSSAAELVSTAFSISNPLIASWGANLPRKFQNIWHPPPPGWIKINVDAALLTSYNASIGGCFRDDKGRLLIAFGEKRTHWDIATLELDAVMTIRKFIQPWMLECKGLILEGDNLNVIKFIQNSLNKAKWQSYNRVQKNLLFLADFNKVLFIHAHRNCNRVADMCATLALENNFYFDSSSFASIPPSLTSILKKECEPLL
;
A
#
# COMPACT_ATOMS: atom_id res chain seq x y z
N MET A 1 7.17 17.58 2.04
CA MET A 1 7.99 16.86 1.04
C MET A 1 7.04 16.04 0.15
N GLU A 2 7.20 16.01 -1.18
CA GLU A 2 6.20 15.41 -2.12
C GLU A 2 5.78 13.97 -1.75
N ILE A 3 6.73 13.19 -1.26
CA ILE A 3 6.56 11.78 -0.89
C ILE A 3 5.57 11.60 0.29
N GLN A 4 5.49 12.58 1.20
CA GLN A 4 4.53 12.55 2.32
C GLN A 4 3.08 12.62 1.83
N LYS A 5 2.82 13.18 0.64
CA LYS A 5 1.48 13.20 0.04
C LYS A 5 0.97 11.82 -0.32
N TRP A 6 1.87 10.84 -0.46
CA TRP A 6 1.55 9.44 -0.73
C TRP A 6 1.46 8.57 0.53
N GLY A 7 1.40 9.20 1.72
CA GLY A 7 1.43 8.51 3.02
C GLY A 7 2.82 7.98 3.39
N ILE A 8 3.87 8.40 2.65
CA ILE A 8 5.23 7.91 2.79
C ILE A 8 6.03 8.96 3.59
N TYR A 9 6.19 8.74 4.91
CA TYR A 9 6.98 9.62 5.77
C TYR A 9 8.48 9.45 5.61
N VAL A 10 9.14 10.61 5.51
CA VAL A 10 10.59 10.75 5.63
C VAL A 10 10.81 11.88 6.64
N PRO A 11 11.69 11.69 7.63
CA PRO A 11 11.97 12.70 8.64
C PRO A 11 12.62 13.92 7.99
N VAL A 12 12.27 15.10 8.50
CA VAL A 12 12.89 16.38 8.16
C VAL A 12 13.63 16.87 9.39
N PHE A 13 14.85 17.31 9.22
CA PHE A 13 15.73 17.75 10.30
C PHE A 13 16.11 19.21 10.12
N GLU A 14 16.08 19.98 11.21
CA GLU A 14 16.44 21.40 11.20
C GLU A 14 17.95 21.63 11.37
N SER A 15 18.69 20.58 11.75
CA SER A 15 20.15 20.64 11.88
C SER A 15 20.81 19.30 11.53
N LEU A 16 22.07 19.36 11.08
CA LEU A 16 22.88 18.17 10.83
C LEU A 16 23.09 17.35 12.11
N LYS A 17 23.27 18.01 13.26
CA LYS A 17 23.44 17.33 14.55
C LYS A 17 22.18 16.54 14.94
N GLY A 18 21.00 17.16 14.81
CA GLY A 18 19.72 16.49 15.06
C GLY A 18 19.47 15.34 14.08
N CYS A 19 19.79 15.55 12.80
CA CYS A 19 19.76 14.51 11.76
C CYS A 19 20.58 13.28 12.16
N LEU A 20 21.87 13.45 12.46
CA LEU A 20 22.75 12.33 12.79
C LEU A 20 22.30 11.58 14.06
N PHE A 21 21.82 12.32 15.08
CA PHE A 21 21.27 11.73 16.29
C PHE A 21 20.05 10.85 16.01
N GLU A 22 19.07 11.38 15.29
CA GLU A 22 17.84 10.65 14.97
C GLU A 22 18.07 9.50 13.99
N LEU A 23 18.93 9.67 12.98
CA LEU A 23 19.29 8.56 12.08
C LEU A 23 19.98 7.44 12.86
N LYS A 24 20.81 7.73 13.87
CA LYS A 24 21.40 6.70 14.73
C LYS A 24 20.35 5.95 15.56
N ARG A 25 19.30 6.63 16.03
CA ARG A 25 18.19 6.01 16.76
C ARG A 25 17.29 5.18 15.84
N LEU A 26 17.00 5.70 14.65
CA LEU A 26 16.16 5.03 13.64
C LEU A 26 16.85 3.83 13.00
N SER A 27 18.17 3.70 13.07
CA SER A 27 18.88 2.56 12.44
C SER A 27 18.59 1.25 13.14
N ILE A 28 18.28 1.35 14.43
CA ILE A 28 17.90 0.24 15.29
C ILE A 28 16.40 -0.04 15.15
N THR A 29 15.56 1.00 15.11
CA THR A 29 14.10 0.88 15.26
C THR A 29 13.33 0.88 13.94
N ALA A 30 13.86 1.51 12.89
CA ALA A 30 13.22 1.71 11.60
C ALA A 30 14.25 1.89 10.45
N PRO A 31 15.11 0.88 10.17
CA PRO A 31 16.21 0.98 9.21
C PRO A 31 15.76 1.35 7.78
N ASN A 32 14.51 1.02 7.42
CA ASN A 32 13.93 1.41 6.14
C ASN A 32 13.74 2.93 6.01
N VAL A 33 13.36 3.63 7.08
CA VAL A 33 13.19 5.10 7.09
C VAL A 33 14.51 5.79 6.76
N ILE A 34 15.63 5.24 7.24
CA ILE A 34 16.98 5.75 6.92
C ILE A 34 17.34 5.48 5.47
N ARG A 35 17.07 4.27 4.97
CA ARG A 35 17.32 3.98 3.55
C ARG A 35 16.60 4.98 2.66
N LEU A 36 15.35 5.30 2.95
CA LEU A 36 14.59 6.31 2.20
C LEU A 36 15.19 7.70 2.34
N TYR A 37 15.53 8.11 3.55
CA TYR A 37 16.17 9.39 3.79
C TYR A 37 17.47 9.51 2.99
N CYS A 38 18.38 8.53 3.09
CA CYS A 38 19.64 8.52 2.36
C CYS A 38 19.43 8.48 0.84
N ASN A 39 18.50 7.67 0.34
CA ASN A 39 18.17 7.66 -1.09
C ASN A 39 17.53 8.99 -1.54
N SER A 40 16.74 9.65 -0.68
CA SER A 40 16.14 10.96 -1.01
C SER A 40 17.19 12.04 -1.15
N VAL A 41 18.20 12.04 -0.27
CA VAL A 41 19.36 12.94 -0.33
C VAL A 41 20.15 12.65 -1.61
N TYR A 42 20.41 11.38 -1.90
CA TYR A 42 21.14 10.96 -3.11
C TYR A 42 20.43 11.36 -4.41
N ILE A 43 19.13 11.07 -4.55
CA ILE A 43 18.36 11.43 -5.76
C ILE A 43 18.29 12.95 -5.91
N ASN A 44 18.11 13.70 -4.82
CA ASN A 44 18.14 15.16 -4.87
C ASN A 44 19.50 15.68 -5.38
N TRP A 45 20.60 15.14 -4.86
CA TRP A 45 21.95 15.46 -5.33
C TRP A 45 22.15 15.10 -6.81
N LYS A 46 21.75 13.90 -7.23
CA LYS A 46 21.86 13.42 -8.61
C LYS A 46 21.13 14.34 -9.58
N ASN A 47 19.88 14.71 -9.28
CA ASN A 47 19.10 15.61 -10.13
C ASN A 47 19.72 17.00 -10.25
N ARG A 48 20.28 17.55 -9.16
CA ARG A 48 20.99 18.83 -9.19
C ARG A 48 22.21 18.77 -10.10
N ASN A 49 22.97 17.68 -10.03
CA ASN A 49 24.13 17.48 -10.89
C ASN A 49 23.76 17.30 -12.36
N GLU A 50 22.68 16.56 -12.66
CA GLU A 50 22.17 16.44 -14.03
C GLU A 50 21.86 17.83 -14.62
N GLY A 51 21.24 18.72 -13.83
CA GLY A 51 21.00 20.12 -14.20
C GLY A 51 22.29 20.91 -14.43
N ALA A 52 23.27 20.77 -13.54
CA ALA A 52 24.59 21.43 -13.68
C ALA A 52 25.34 20.99 -14.95
N HIS A 53 25.10 19.77 -15.42
CA HIS A 53 25.66 19.22 -16.66
C HIS A 53 24.76 19.43 -17.90
N GLY A 54 23.82 20.38 -17.84
CA GLY A 54 23.01 20.79 -18.99
C GLY A 54 21.87 19.83 -19.37
N LYS A 55 21.56 18.83 -18.54
CA LYS A 55 20.37 17.98 -18.72
C LYS A 55 19.15 18.63 -18.08
N ASN A 56 17.97 18.32 -18.61
CA ASN A 56 16.72 18.76 -18.01
C ASN A 56 16.53 18.13 -16.63
N ALA A 57 16.33 18.97 -15.62
CA ALA A 57 16.04 18.51 -14.27
C ALA A 57 14.70 17.77 -14.25
N LYS A 58 14.67 16.60 -13.60
CA LYS A 58 13.43 15.85 -13.37
C LYS A 58 12.50 16.64 -12.45
N SER A 59 11.19 16.49 -12.67
CA SER A 59 10.19 17.05 -11.76
C SER A 59 10.32 16.45 -10.35
N ILE A 60 9.84 17.19 -9.34
CA ILE A 60 9.85 16.71 -7.94
C ILE A 60 9.07 15.40 -7.82
N SER A 61 7.89 15.29 -8.45
CA SER A 61 7.04 14.10 -8.40
C SER A 61 7.69 12.91 -9.14
N SER A 62 8.36 13.13 -10.27
CA SER A 62 9.12 12.08 -10.96
C SER A 62 10.28 11.56 -10.11
N SER A 63 10.98 12.46 -9.42
CA SER A 63 12.12 12.13 -8.55
C SER A 63 11.69 11.41 -7.29
N ALA A 64 10.56 11.84 -6.71
CA ALA A 64 9.92 11.17 -5.60
C ALA A 64 9.43 9.76 -5.98
N ALA A 65 8.88 9.59 -7.20
CA ALA A 65 8.49 8.27 -7.70
C ALA A 65 9.72 7.38 -7.97
N GLU A 66 10.83 7.95 -8.48
CA GLU A 66 12.12 7.24 -8.61
C GLU A 66 12.67 6.83 -7.24
N LEU A 67 12.50 7.66 -6.20
CA LEU A 67 12.85 7.28 -4.84
C LEU A 67 12.04 6.08 -4.36
N VAL A 68 10.71 6.12 -4.53
CA VAL A 68 9.82 5.02 -4.15
C VAL A 68 10.03 3.79 -5.04
N SER A 69 10.62 3.96 -6.22
CA SER A 69 11.10 2.84 -7.00
C SER A 69 12.41 2.29 -6.41
N THR A 70 13.42 3.13 -6.23
CA THR A 70 14.82 2.73 -5.97
C THR A 70 15.06 2.28 -4.53
N ALA A 71 14.54 3.02 -3.55
CA ALA A 71 14.68 2.69 -2.13
C ALA A 71 14.09 1.29 -1.81
N PHE A 72 13.09 0.91 -2.60
CA PHE A 72 12.38 -0.35 -2.49
C PHE A 72 12.89 -1.44 -3.45
N SER A 73 13.80 -1.12 -4.38
CA SER A 73 14.55 -2.12 -5.16
C SER A 73 15.67 -2.78 -4.35
N ILE A 74 16.29 -2.03 -3.44
CA ILE A 74 17.47 -2.49 -2.65
C ILE A 74 17.03 -3.23 -1.39
N SER A 75 15.80 -3.01 -0.94
CA SER A 75 15.17 -3.82 0.08
C SER A 75 14.40 -4.96 -0.58
N ASN A 76 14.42 -6.17 0.02
CA ASN A 76 13.38 -7.18 -0.20
C ASN A 76 11.98 -6.51 -0.17
N PRO A 77 10.89 -7.14 -0.68
CA PRO A 77 9.51 -6.60 -0.67
C PRO A 77 8.90 -6.37 0.73
N LEU A 78 9.66 -5.71 1.62
CA LEU A 78 9.56 -5.70 3.07
C LEU A 78 9.49 -4.29 3.57
N ILE A 79 8.29 -3.77 3.48
CA ILE A 79 7.94 -2.58 4.21
C ILE A 79 7.42 -3.00 5.59
N ALA A 80 8.35 -3.26 6.51
CA ALA A 80 7.99 -3.30 7.93
C ALA A 80 7.35 -1.95 8.30
N SER A 81 6.03 -2.01 8.54
CA SER A 81 5.26 -1.11 9.40
C SER A 81 5.68 0.36 9.36
N TRP A 82 5.24 1.09 8.34
CA TRP A 82 5.24 2.55 8.39
C TRP A 82 4.18 3.03 9.38
N GLY A 83 3.09 2.27 9.48
CA GLY A 83 1.94 2.55 10.34
C GLY A 83 2.18 2.55 11.85
N ALA A 84 3.24 1.95 12.41
CA ALA A 84 3.40 1.94 13.88
C ALA A 84 4.08 3.20 14.43
N ASN A 85 4.92 3.90 13.65
CA ASN A 85 5.76 5.01 14.12
C ASN A 85 5.56 6.33 13.34
N LEU A 86 4.59 6.38 12.42
CA LEU A 86 4.16 7.63 11.78
C LEU A 86 3.56 8.58 12.85
N PRO A 87 3.74 9.90 12.74
CA PRO A 87 2.96 10.83 13.55
C PRO A 87 1.46 10.56 13.31
N ARG A 88 0.65 10.52 14.38
CA ARG A 88 -0.81 10.19 14.31
C ARG A 88 -1.57 10.94 13.19
N LYS A 89 -1.14 12.16 12.87
CA LYS A 89 -1.72 12.99 11.80
C LYS A 89 -1.65 12.33 10.41
N PHE A 90 -0.60 11.56 10.11
CA PHE A 90 -0.42 10.84 8.85
C PHE A 90 -1.05 9.44 8.84
N GLN A 91 -1.62 9.00 9.96
CA GLN A 91 -2.24 7.67 10.11
C GLN A 91 -3.77 7.72 10.00
N ASN A 92 -4.37 8.90 9.83
CA ASN A 92 -5.83 9.05 9.91
C ASN A 92 -6.52 9.34 8.57
N ILE A 93 -5.75 9.45 7.48
CA ILE A 93 -6.25 9.87 6.18
C ILE A 93 -5.67 8.93 5.12
N TRP A 94 -6.51 8.46 4.20
CA TRP A 94 -6.03 7.68 3.07
C TRP A 94 -5.27 8.58 2.08
N HIS A 95 -4.17 8.07 1.53
CA HIS A 95 -3.35 8.79 0.57
C HIS A 95 -3.23 8.02 -0.74
N PRO A 96 -3.32 8.68 -1.91
CA PRO A 96 -3.09 8.03 -3.19
C PRO A 96 -1.64 7.55 -3.33
N PRO A 97 -1.38 6.50 -4.12
CA PRO A 97 -0.04 6.02 -4.39
C PRO A 97 0.75 6.96 -5.33
N PRO A 98 2.06 6.72 -5.54
CA PRO A 98 2.85 7.49 -6.49
C PRO A 98 2.35 7.40 -7.94
N PRO A 99 2.68 8.36 -8.82
CA PRO A 99 2.26 8.34 -10.22
C PRO A 99 2.59 7.05 -10.98
N GLY A 100 1.57 6.46 -11.60
CA GLY A 100 1.65 5.18 -12.33
C GLY A 100 1.66 3.93 -11.45
N TRP A 101 1.32 4.05 -10.17
CA TRP A 101 1.13 2.92 -9.26
C TRP A 101 -0.35 2.68 -8.99
N ILE A 102 -0.68 1.44 -8.62
CA ILE A 102 -2.00 1.06 -8.12
C ILE A 102 -1.89 0.77 -6.63
N LYS A 103 -2.87 1.23 -5.86
CA LYS A 103 -3.03 0.89 -4.45
C LYS A 103 -4.27 0.01 -4.28
N ILE A 104 -4.10 -1.10 -3.57
CA ILE A 104 -5.18 -2.02 -3.24
C ILE A 104 -5.32 -2.04 -1.72
N ASN A 105 -6.52 -1.77 -1.24
CA ASN A 105 -6.90 -1.92 0.15
C ASN A 105 -7.78 -3.18 0.28
N VAL A 106 -7.50 -4.04 1.26
CA VAL A 106 -8.31 -5.22 1.59
C VAL A 106 -8.69 -5.24 3.05
N ASP A 107 -9.79 -5.91 3.34
CA ASP A 107 -10.34 -6.08 4.68
C ASP A 107 -11.18 -7.36 4.76
N ALA A 108 -11.49 -7.80 5.97
CA ALA A 108 -12.41 -8.89 6.22
C ALA A 108 -13.41 -8.56 7.34
N ALA A 109 -14.63 -9.06 7.19
CA ALA A 109 -15.64 -9.02 8.23
C ALA A 109 -15.95 -10.44 8.72
N LEU A 110 -16.08 -10.60 10.04
CA LEU A 110 -16.40 -11.87 10.68
C LEU A 110 -17.46 -11.64 11.76
N LEU A 111 -18.62 -12.28 11.61
CA LEU A 111 -19.68 -12.30 12.61
C LEU A 111 -19.54 -13.50 13.55
N THR A 112 -20.16 -13.42 14.72
CA THR A 112 -20.19 -14.51 15.71
C THR A 112 -20.90 -15.77 15.20
N SER A 113 -21.73 -15.64 14.16
CA SER A 113 -22.41 -16.75 13.48
C SER A 113 -21.52 -17.51 12.49
N TYR A 114 -20.22 -17.18 12.41
CA TYR A 114 -19.28 -17.64 11.37
C TYR A 114 -19.59 -17.15 9.95
N ASN A 115 -20.66 -16.37 9.77
CA ASN A 115 -20.86 -15.62 8.55
C ASN A 115 -19.72 -14.60 8.42
N ALA A 116 -19.06 -14.64 7.28
CA ALA A 116 -17.87 -13.84 7.05
C ALA A 116 -17.88 -13.32 5.62
N SER A 117 -16.99 -12.39 5.37
CA SER A 117 -16.75 -11.88 4.04
C SER A 117 -15.37 -11.26 3.97
N ILE A 118 -14.89 -11.14 2.74
CA ILE A 118 -13.71 -10.38 2.40
C ILE A 118 -14.11 -9.28 1.43
N GLY A 119 -13.38 -8.18 1.43
CA GLY A 119 -13.63 -7.10 0.51
C GLY A 119 -12.38 -6.29 0.22
N GLY A 120 -12.45 -5.49 -0.82
CA GLY A 120 -11.34 -4.62 -1.16
C GLY A 120 -11.67 -3.65 -2.29
N CYS A 121 -10.71 -2.77 -2.54
CA CYS A 121 -10.78 -1.82 -3.64
C CYS A 121 -9.40 -1.55 -4.24
N PHE A 122 -9.37 -1.24 -5.53
CA PHE A 122 -8.21 -0.85 -6.30
C PHE A 122 -8.36 0.62 -6.66
N ARG A 123 -7.31 1.41 -6.46
CA ARG A 123 -7.30 2.85 -6.73
C ARG A 123 -6.03 3.27 -7.45
N ASP A 124 -6.17 4.24 -8.35
CA ASP A 124 -5.04 4.81 -9.09
C ASP A 124 -4.31 5.92 -8.31
N ASP A 125 -3.27 6.49 -8.94
CA ASP A 125 -2.45 7.58 -8.40
C ASP A 125 -3.18 8.92 -8.24
N LYS A 126 -4.43 9.01 -8.72
CA LYS A 126 -5.33 10.14 -8.50
C LYS A 126 -6.41 9.86 -7.46
N GLY A 127 -6.36 8.68 -6.83
CA GLY A 127 -7.37 8.24 -5.86
C GLY A 127 -8.66 7.73 -6.48
N ARG A 128 -8.74 7.63 -7.81
CA ARG A 128 -9.95 7.18 -8.49
C ARG A 128 -10.11 5.68 -8.30
N LEU A 129 -11.35 5.25 -8.03
CA LEU A 129 -11.68 3.85 -7.96
C LEU A 129 -11.49 3.20 -9.34
N LEU A 130 -10.80 2.05 -9.34
CA LEU A 130 -10.59 1.19 -10.51
C LEU A 130 -11.46 -0.06 -10.42
N ILE A 131 -11.47 -0.69 -9.24
CA ILE A 131 -12.26 -1.89 -8.92
C ILE A 131 -12.71 -1.80 -7.46
N ALA A 132 -13.92 -2.26 -7.15
CA ALA A 132 -14.33 -2.64 -5.80
C ALA A 132 -14.90 -4.06 -5.83
N PHE A 133 -14.61 -4.88 -4.82
CA PHE A 133 -15.10 -6.25 -4.76
C PHE A 133 -15.46 -6.65 -3.34
N GLY A 134 -16.31 -7.66 -3.26
CA GLY A 134 -16.72 -8.28 -2.02
C GLY A 134 -17.16 -9.72 -2.25
N GLU A 135 -16.69 -10.64 -1.42
CA GLU A 135 -17.09 -12.04 -1.49
C GLU A 135 -17.41 -12.59 -0.09
N LYS A 136 -18.57 -13.25 0.00
CA LYS A 136 -18.99 -14.06 1.15
C LYS A 136 -18.02 -15.19 1.42
N ARG A 137 -17.89 -15.50 2.69
CA ARG A 137 -17.10 -16.59 3.25
C ARG A 137 -17.83 -17.18 4.44
N THR A 138 -17.31 -18.31 4.91
CA THR A 138 -17.66 -18.87 6.20
C THR A 138 -16.36 -19.25 6.87
N HIS A 139 -16.09 -18.69 8.05
CA HIS A 139 -14.82 -18.88 8.75
C HIS A 139 -14.98 -18.57 10.24
N TRP A 140 -13.99 -18.95 11.05
CA TRP A 140 -13.96 -18.66 12.50
C TRP A 140 -12.72 -17.86 12.95
N ASP A 141 -11.73 -17.72 12.08
CA ASP A 141 -10.51 -16.95 12.33
C ASP A 141 -10.40 -15.76 11.38
N ILE A 142 -10.34 -14.56 11.96
CA ILE A 142 -10.22 -13.30 11.23
C ILE A 142 -8.86 -13.17 10.53
N ALA A 143 -7.76 -13.68 11.11
CA ALA A 143 -6.44 -13.55 10.51
C ALA A 143 -6.33 -14.33 9.19
N THR A 144 -6.97 -15.50 9.12
CA THR A 144 -7.07 -16.29 7.89
C THR A 144 -7.94 -15.59 6.85
N LEU A 145 -9.04 -14.94 7.24
CA LEU A 145 -9.89 -14.18 6.31
C LEU A 145 -9.16 -12.97 5.72
N GLU A 146 -8.45 -12.21 6.55
CA GLU A 146 -7.60 -11.10 6.10
C GLU A 146 -6.54 -11.55 5.09
N LEU A 147 -5.93 -12.71 5.33
CA LEU A 147 -4.99 -13.31 4.39
C LEU A 147 -5.71 -13.77 3.10
N ASP A 148 -6.91 -14.34 3.20
CA ASP A 148 -7.73 -14.74 2.05
C ASP A 148 -8.16 -13.53 1.20
N ALA A 149 -8.41 -12.38 1.83
CA ALA A 149 -8.69 -11.13 1.14
C ALA A 149 -7.53 -10.73 0.22
N VAL A 150 -6.28 -10.82 0.70
CA VAL A 150 -5.08 -10.61 -0.12
C VAL A 150 -4.97 -11.66 -1.23
N MET A 151 -5.19 -12.94 -0.94
CA MET A 151 -5.06 -14.02 -1.95
C MET A 151 -6.12 -13.92 -3.05
N THR A 152 -7.31 -13.41 -2.72
CA THR A 152 -8.43 -13.29 -3.66
C THR A 152 -8.18 -12.24 -4.74
N ILE A 153 -7.29 -11.26 -4.49
CA ILE A 153 -6.89 -10.21 -5.45
C ILE A 153 -6.54 -10.77 -6.82
N ARG A 154 -5.93 -11.96 -6.89
CA ARG A 154 -5.57 -12.63 -8.16
C ARG A 154 -6.73 -12.76 -9.14
N LYS A 155 -7.98 -12.85 -8.63
CA LYS A 155 -9.19 -12.98 -9.45
C LYS A 155 -9.55 -11.69 -10.18
N PHE A 156 -9.07 -10.55 -9.67
CA PHE A 156 -9.46 -9.22 -10.12
C PHE A 156 -8.35 -8.48 -10.87
N ILE A 157 -7.14 -9.05 -10.93
CA ILE A 157 -6.04 -8.50 -11.72
C ILE A 157 -6.43 -8.51 -13.20
N GLN A 158 -6.31 -7.34 -13.83
CA GLN A 158 -6.49 -7.17 -15.27
C GLN A 158 -5.12 -7.08 -15.96
N PRO A 159 -4.97 -7.53 -17.22
CA PRO A 159 -3.68 -7.52 -17.92
C PRO A 159 -2.98 -6.16 -17.93
N TRP A 160 -3.73 -5.08 -18.17
CA TRP A 160 -3.19 -3.71 -18.19
C TRP A 160 -2.60 -3.27 -16.84
N MET A 161 -2.99 -3.90 -15.72
CA MET A 161 -2.44 -3.57 -14.40
C MET A 161 -0.98 -4.01 -14.27
N LEU A 162 -0.54 -5.01 -15.04
CA LEU A 162 0.85 -5.49 -15.02
C LEU A 162 1.82 -4.46 -15.62
N GLU A 163 1.31 -3.52 -16.44
CA GLU A 163 2.07 -2.43 -17.03
C GLU A 163 2.32 -1.27 -16.06
N CYS A 164 1.75 -1.32 -14.85
CA CYS A 164 1.94 -0.28 -13.85
C CYS A 164 3.38 -0.31 -13.29
N LYS A 165 3.82 0.82 -12.74
CA LYS A 165 5.16 0.94 -12.13
C LYS A 165 5.30 0.14 -10.84
N GLY A 166 4.18 -0.18 -10.19
CA GLY A 166 4.16 -0.98 -8.99
C GLY A 166 2.79 -1.01 -8.30
N LEU A 167 2.68 -1.94 -7.37
CA LEU A 167 1.50 -2.23 -6.58
C LEU A 167 1.76 -1.94 -5.09
N ILE A 168 0.83 -1.28 -4.43
CA ILE A 168 0.81 -1.15 -2.97
C ILE A 168 -0.40 -1.93 -2.43
N LEU A 169 -0.16 -2.96 -1.64
CA LEU A 169 -1.15 -3.76 -0.95
C LEU A 169 -1.24 -3.32 0.51
N GLU A 170 -2.41 -2.83 0.89
CA GLU A 170 -2.71 -2.34 2.24
C GLU A 170 -3.81 -3.19 2.89
N GLY A 171 -3.59 -3.57 4.14
CA GLY A 171 -4.59 -4.20 5.01
C GLY A 171 -4.42 -3.72 6.45
N ASP A 172 -5.48 -3.77 7.25
CA ASP A 172 -5.47 -3.22 8.61
C ASP A 172 -4.93 -4.21 9.68
N ASN A 173 -4.77 -5.49 9.30
CA ASN A 173 -4.24 -6.50 10.20
C ASN A 173 -2.71 -6.58 10.15
N LEU A 174 -2.05 -5.93 11.11
CA LEU A 174 -0.58 -5.86 11.19
C LEU A 174 0.10 -7.24 11.22
N ASN A 175 -0.53 -8.22 11.87
CA ASN A 175 0.05 -9.57 11.99
C ASN A 175 0.05 -10.29 10.65
N VAL A 176 -1.04 -10.16 9.88
CA VAL A 176 -1.16 -10.75 8.54
C VAL A 176 -0.18 -10.10 7.57
N ILE A 177 -0.08 -8.77 7.58
CA ILE A 177 0.89 -8.05 6.75
C ILE A 177 2.33 -8.48 7.08
N LYS A 178 2.70 -8.54 8.37
CA LYS A 178 4.01 -9.04 8.80
C LYS A 178 4.24 -10.50 8.40
N PHE A 179 3.21 -11.34 8.49
CA PHE A 179 3.28 -12.75 8.12
C PHE A 179 3.57 -12.92 6.63
N ILE A 180 2.87 -12.19 5.75
CA ILE A 180 3.11 -12.20 4.30
C ILE A 180 4.54 -11.75 3.99
N GLN A 181 4.95 -10.63 4.57
CA GLN A 181 6.30 -10.09 4.42
C GLN A 181 7.38 -11.12 4.81
N ASN A 182 7.24 -11.71 6.00
CA ASN A 182 8.16 -12.73 6.49
C ASN A 182 8.17 -13.98 5.60
N SER A 183 7.01 -14.37 5.08
CA SER A 183 6.87 -15.53 4.19
C SER A 183 7.59 -15.31 2.85
N LEU A 184 7.43 -14.13 2.24
CA LEU A 184 8.08 -13.81 0.96
C LEU A 184 9.60 -13.67 1.08
N ASN A 185 10.11 -13.29 2.27
CA ASN A 185 11.55 -13.31 2.53
C ASN A 185 12.15 -14.71 2.56
N LYS A 186 11.46 -15.62 3.26
CA LYS A 186 11.93 -16.99 3.43
C LYS A 186 11.93 -17.75 2.10
N ALA A 187 10.98 -17.43 1.21
CA ALA A 187 10.88 -18.00 -0.14
C ALA A 187 12.14 -17.82 -0.99
N LYS A 188 12.97 -16.81 -0.71
CA LYS A 188 14.25 -16.60 -1.41
C LYS A 188 15.33 -17.61 -1.04
N TRP A 189 15.13 -18.39 0.02
CA TRP A 189 16.15 -19.28 0.59
C TRP A 189 15.70 -20.75 0.67
N GLN A 190 14.41 -21.07 0.45
CA GLN A 190 13.81 -22.41 0.62
C GLN A 190 12.61 -22.64 -0.32
N SER A 191 12.14 -23.89 -0.42
CA SER A 191 11.00 -24.31 -1.25
C SER A 191 9.68 -23.57 -0.92
N TYR A 192 8.84 -23.38 -1.95
CA TYR A 192 7.63 -22.58 -1.81
C TYR A 192 6.54 -23.24 -0.95
N ASN A 193 6.11 -22.60 0.14
CA ASN A 193 4.95 -23.02 0.94
C ASN A 193 3.61 -22.63 0.28
N ARG A 194 2.48 -23.13 0.80
CA ARG A 194 1.12 -22.91 0.25
C ARG A 194 0.77 -21.41 0.12
N VAL A 195 1.19 -20.58 1.07
CA VAL A 195 0.94 -19.13 1.04
C VAL A 195 1.73 -18.48 -0.09
N GLN A 196 3.00 -18.84 -0.24
CA GLN A 196 3.83 -18.29 -1.30
C GLN A 196 3.31 -18.69 -2.69
N LYS A 197 2.85 -19.93 -2.88
CA LYS A 197 2.20 -20.38 -4.13
C LYS A 197 1.00 -19.50 -4.50
N ASN A 198 0.17 -19.14 -3.52
CA ASN A 198 -1.00 -18.30 -3.75
C ASN A 198 -0.65 -16.82 -4.03
N LEU A 199 0.57 -16.39 -3.71
CA LEU A 199 1.06 -15.03 -3.96
C LEU A 199 1.97 -14.94 -5.19
N LEU A 200 2.21 -16.03 -5.93
CA LEU A 200 3.12 -16.04 -7.08
C LEU A 200 2.71 -15.06 -8.19
N PHE A 201 1.41 -14.79 -8.36
CA PHE A 201 0.92 -13.81 -9.34
C PHE A 201 1.46 -12.39 -9.10
N LEU A 202 1.91 -12.09 -7.88
CA LEU A 202 2.52 -10.81 -7.54
C LEU A 202 3.94 -10.67 -8.09
N ALA A 203 4.58 -11.77 -8.50
CA ALA A 203 5.89 -11.74 -9.14
C ALA A 203 5.84 -11.19 -10.57
N ASP A 204 4.65 -11.15 -11.20
CA ASP A 204 4.45 -10.62 -12.55
C ASP A 204 4.44 -9.08 -12.58
N PHE A 205 4.26 -8.44 -11.42
CA PHE A 205 4.32 -6.98 -11.29
C PHE A 205 5.77 -6.52 -11.15
N ASN A 206 6.08 -5.35 -11.74
CA ASN A 206 7.40 -4.73 -11.63
C ASN A 206 7.83 -4.57 -10.16
N LYS A 207 6.90 -4.11 -9.30
CA LYS A 207 7.12 -3.90 -7.86
C LYS A 207 5.86 -4.18 -7.07
N VAL A 208 6.02 -4.78 -5.90
CA VAL A 208 4.92 -5.02 -4.95
C VAL A 208 5.35 -4.67 -3.54
N LEU A 209 4.55 -3.84 -2.89
CA LEU A 209 4.76 -3.36 -1.53
C LEU A 209 3.59 -3.81 -0.66
N PHE A 210 3.87 -4.38 0.52
CA PHE A 210 2.84 -4.69 1.52
C PHE A 210 2.97 -3.72 2.67
N ILE A 211 1.89 -3.02 3.03
CA ILE A 211 1.87 -1.98 4.04
C ILE A 211 0.69 -2.21 4.98
N HIS A 212 0.92 -2.02 6.28
CA HIS A 212 -0.18 -1.99 7.24
C HIS A 212 -0.86 -0.62 7.16
N ALA A 213 -2.15 -0.62 6.84
CA ALA A 213 -3.00 0.57 6.90
C ALA A 213 -3.58 0.73 8.30
N HIS A 214 -3.72 1.97 8.75
CA HIS A 214 -4.55 2.24 9.90
C HIS A 214 -6.03 2.16 9.51
N ARG A 215 -6.92 1.77 10.43
CA ARG A 215 -8.36 1.58 10.14
C ARG A 215 -9.03 2.76 9.43
N ASN A 216 -8.67 3.98 9.83
CA ASN A 216 -9.21 5.20 9.21
C ASN A 216 -8.81 5.38 7.74
N CYS A 217 -7.73 4.73 7.30
CA CYS A 217 -7.27 4.71 5.92
C CYS A 217 -7.83 3.49 5.15
N ASN A 218 -8.51 2.56 5.80
CA ASN A 218 -9.00 1.32 5.18
C ASN A 218 -10.53 1.27 5.00
N ARG A 219 -11.22 2.39 5.22
CA ARG A 219 -12.70 2.44 5.34
C ARG A 219 -13.44 1.96 4.10
N VAL A 220 -12.88 2.16 2.90
CA VAL A 220 -13.47 1.66 1.66
C VAL A 220 -13.43 0.13 1.63
N ALA A 221 -12.32 -0.48 2.03
CA ALA A 221 -12.19 -1.94 2.06
C ALA A 221 -13.04 -2.57 3.17
N ASP A 222 -13.07 -1.97 4.36
CA ASP A 222 -13.98 -2.33 5.47
C ASP A 222 -15.45 -2.31 5.04
N MET A 223 -15.87 -1.24 4.35
CA MET A 223 -17.23 -1.15 3.80
C MET A 223 -17.48 -2.21 2.72
N CYS A 224 -16.50 -2.50 1.86
CA CYS A 224 -16.62 -3.58 0.88
C CYS A 224 -16.84 -4.94 1.56
N ALA A 225 -16.05 -5.25 2.60
CA ALA A 225 -16.21 -6.47 3.37
C ALA A 225 -17.58 -6.51 4.06
N THR A 226 -18.00 -5.40 4.68
CA THR A 226 -19.30 -5.29 5.34
C THR A 226 -20.48 -5.52 4.38
N LEU A 227 -20.49 -4.86 3.22
CA LEU A 227 -21.54 -5.07 2.19
C LEU A 227 -21.56 -6.52 1.68
N ALA A 228 -20.39 -7.15 1.63
CA ALA A 228 -20.26 -8.54 1.19
C ALA A 228 -20.83 -9.55 2.18
N LEU A 229 -21.15 -9.18 3.43
CA LEU A 229 -21.89 -10.04 4.36
C LEU A 229 -23.29 -10.39 3.83
N GLU A 230 -23.85 -9.55 2.95
CA GLU A 230 -25.17 -9.75 2.35
C GLU A 230 -25.08 -10.41 0.98
N ASN A 231 -24.21 -9.96 0.09
CA ASN A 231 -24.08 -10.50 -1.28
C ASN A 231 -22.67 -10.32 -1.85
N ASN A 232 -22.26 -11.24 -2.71
CA ASN A 232 -21.04 -11.07 -3.50
C ASN A 232 -21.24 -9.92 -4.51
N PHE A 233 -20.19 -9.13 -4.74
CA PHE A 233 -20.21 -8.10 -5.77
C PHE A 233 -18.83 -7.87 -6.38
N TYR A 234 -18.85 -7.32 -7.58
CA TYR A 234 -17.69 -6.81 -8.30
C TYR A 234 -18.13 -5.57 -9.07
N PHE A 235 -17.43 -4.46 -8.84
CA PHE A 235 -17.65 -3.20 -9.51
C PHE A 235 -16.38 -2.75 -10.22
N ASP A 236 -16.54 -2.35 -11.47
CA ASP A 236 -15.52 -1.79 -12.34
C ASP A 236 -16.08 -0.59 -13.11
N SER A 237 -15.30 -0.02 -14.03
CA SER A 237 -15.72 1.13 -14.83
C SER A 237 -17.07 0.99 -15.53
N SER A 238 -17.49 -0.24 -15.87
CA SER A 238 -18.77 -0.50 -16.52
C SER A 238 -19.97 -0.51 -15.56
N SER A 239 -19.72 -0.71 -14.27
CA SER A 239 -20.73 -0.97 -13.23
C SER A 239 -20.70 0.00 -12.06
N PHE A 240 -19.83 1.02 -12.09
CA PHE A 240 -19.73 2.04 -11.03
C PHE A 240 -21.03 2.79 -10.74
N ALA A 241 -21.94 2.90 -11.71
CA ALA A 241 -23.27 3.48 -11.49
C ALA A 241 -24.13 2.66 -10.50
N SER A 242 -23.80 1.39 -10.28
CA SER A 242 -24.49 0.48 -9.35
C SER A 242 -23.84 0.42 -7.97
N ILE A 243 -22.78 1.19 -7.72
CA ILE A 243 -22.12 1.22 -6.41
C ILE A 243 -23.09 1.77 -5.36
N PRO A 244 -23.27 1.07 -4.21
CA PRO A 244 -24.13 1.54 -3.14
C PRO A 244 -23.76 2.96 -2.65
N PRO A 245 -24.75 3.80 -2.28
CA PRO A 245 -24.48 5.14 -1.76
C PRO A 245 -23.55 5.18 -0.56
N SER A 246 -23.60 4.15 0.30
CA SER A 246 -22.70 3.99 1.46
C SER A 246 -21.24 3.98 1.05
N LEU A 247 -20.86 3.15 0.06
CA LEU A 247 -19.49 3.06 -0.45
C LEU A 247 -19.08 4.34 -1.20
N THR A 248 -19.98 4.89 -2.03
CA THR A 248 -19.75 6.16 -2.74
C THR A 248 -19.45 7.32 -1.77
N SER A 249 -20.16 7.37 -0.64
CA SER A 249 -19.98 8.42 0.37
C SER A 249 -18.59 8.39 1.03
N ILE A 250 -18.03 7.20 1.25
CA ILE A 250 -16.69 7.03 1.82
C ILE A 250 -15.63 7.43 0.79
N LEU A 251 -15.79 6.98 -0.46
CA LEU A 251 -14.89 7.34 -1.55
C LEU A 251 -14.79 8.86 -1.74
N LYS A 252 -15.92 9.59 -1.70
CA LYS A 252 -15.92 11.06 -1.77
C LYS A 252 -15.17 11.70 -0.61
N LYS A 253 -15.41 11.25 0.63
CA LYS A 253 -14.73 11.77 1.83
C LYS A 253 -13.22 11.54 1.83
N GLU A 254 -12.74 10.45 1.23
CA GLU A 254 -11.30 10.17 1.11
C GLU A 254 -10.65 10.85 -0.10
N CYS A 255 -11.43 11.23 -1.12
CA CYS A 255 -10.94 11.95 -2.30
C CYS A 255 -10.97 13.48 -2.13
N GLU A 256 -11.69 14.01 -1.14
CA GLU A 256 -11.64 15.44 -0.83
C GLU A 256 -10.26 15.79 -0.26
N PRO A 257 -9.50 16.69 -0.89
CA PRO A 257 -8.28 17.19 -0.29
C PRO A 257 -8.69 17.89 1.01
N LEU A 258 -8.32 17.29 2.15
CA LEU A 258 -8.39 17.98 3.42
C LEU A 258 -7.56 19.26 3.27
N LEU A 259 -8.27 20.38 3.26
CA LEU A 259 -7.80 21.76 3.12
C LEU A 259 -6.39 22.01 3.68
#